data_AF-A0A2V9P607-F1
#
_entry.id   AF-A0A2V9P607-F1
#
_cell.length_a   1.000
_cell.length_b   1.000
_cell.length_c   1.000
_cell.angle_alpha   90.00
_cell.angle_beta   90.00
_cell.angle_gamma   90.00
#
_symmetry.space_group_name_H-M   'P 1'
#
loop_
_entity.id
_entity.type
_entity.pdbx_description
1 polymer ?
#
loop_
_entity_poly.entity_id
_entity_poly.type
_entity_poly.pdbx_seq_one_letter_code
_entity_poly.pdbx_strand_id
1 'polypeptide(L)'
;NSEMALALPALSEREGGGGAGGGVMGLASQLLGMNTSGELFVGVIQSRTVEDRVINRLGLMNVYWDKYLEDARKHLESNTNISIGSRTGIISISVTDKKPDRAAAIAKAYVTELNQVLAQVNTSSAHRERIFLEERLQEIKQRSEADAKEFALFASENAAVDIPSQAKAMVAAGAELQSQFIVAQSELKGLQQIYTAGNARVRAAQARVDELRRQVDKFGGKDVDPAKDASLAHTELYPSVRQLPLLGIRYLDLFRRTKVDDAVFELLTKEYEIAKIQEAREVPTAEVLDSATVPEKKSSPHRLLIMLAGALSGFVFAWGYLVGRVIWEHMDDGDPRKVLAEEVLSTVEAWTERTSFRRKLKTGFQRISICLLDL
;
A
#
# COMPACT_ATOMS: atom_id res chain seq x y z
N ASN A 1 -24.31 33.74 31.12
CA ASN A 1 -24.96 33.51 29.81
C ASN A 1 -24.27 32.36 29.11
N SER A 2 -24.97 31.22 29.14
CA SER A 2 -24.90 30.09 28.21
C SER A 2 -23.61 29.27 28.16
N GLU A 3 -23.58 28.23 29.00
CA GLU A 3 -22.80 27.00 28.83
C GLU A 3 -23.23 26.25 27.56
N MET A 4 -22.29 25.52 26.94
CA MET A 4 -22.63 24.37 26.10
C MET A 4 -21.61 23.25 26.33
N ALA A 5 -22.03 22.29 27.15
CA ALA A 5 -21.46 20.95 27.28
C ALA A 5 -22.51 19.96 26.76
N LEU A 6 -22.09 18.96 25.97
CA LEU A 6 -22.85 17.75 25.61
C LEU A 6 -21.81 16.79 24.97
N ALA A 7 -21.19 15.87 25.71
CA ALA A 7 -21.71 14.61 26.25
C ALA A 7 -21.85 13.50 25.21
N LEU A 8 -21.08 12.42 25.44
CA LEU A 8 -21.17 11.11 24.81
C LEU A 8 -22.57 10.48 24.99
N PRO A 9 -22.97 9.55 24.12
CA PRO A 9 -23.81 8.43 24.50
C PRO A 9 -22.97 7.15 24.65
N ALA A 10 -22.89 6.67 25.88
CA ALA A 10 -22.77 5.24 26.15
C ALA A 10 -24.10 4.59 25.75
N LEU A 11 -24.06 3.58 24.86
CA LEU A 11 -25.21 2.73 24.58
C LEU A 11 -25.00 1.37 25.23
N SER A 12 -25.92 1.11 26.14
CA SER A 12 -26.12 -0.04 26.99
C SER A 12 -26.40 -1.33 26.22
N GLU A 13 -25.97 -2.43 26.83
CA GLU A 13 -26.39 -3.80 26.56
C GLU A 13 -27.91 -3.94 26.38
N ARG A 14 -28.28 -4.70 25.35
CA ARG A 14 -29.57 -5.40 25.28
C ARG A 14 -29.32 -6.77 24.66
N GLU A 15 -29.31 -7.79 25.51
CA GLU A 15 -29.45 -9.18 25.09
C GLU A 15 -30.85 -9.44 24.52
N GLY A 16 -30.91 -10.26 23.47
CA GLY A 16 -32.11 -10.99 23.05
C GLY A 16 -32.65 -10.65 21.66
N GLY A 17 -32.37 -11.52 20.68
CA GLY A 17 -33.17 -11.63 19.45
C GLY A 17 -32.34 -11.88 18.18
N GLY A 18 -32.13 -13.15 17.84
CA GLY A 18 -31.45 -13.56 16.61
C GLY A 18 -32.24 -13.23 15.33
N GLY A 19 -31.49 -13.08 14.23
CA GLY A 19 -32.08 -12.99 12.88
C GLY A 19 -31.19 -12.27 11.88
N ALA A 20 -30.37 -13.05 11.14
CA ALA A 20 -29.95 -12.80 9.77
C ALA A 20 -29.53 -11.36 9.37
N GLY A 21 -28.33 -10.95 9.75
CA GLY A 21 -27.68 -9.73 9.19
C GLY A 21 -26.16 -9.71 9.22
N GLY A 22 -25.52 -10.81 9.66
CA GLY A 22 -24.08 -10.86 9.99
C GLY A 22 -23.12 -11.29 8.86
N GLY A 23 -23.57 -11.37 7.61
CA GLY A 23 -22.71 -11.80 6.50
C GLY A 23 -21.83 -10.67 5.96
N VAL A 24 -22.43 -9.51 5.70
CA VAL A 24 -21.76 -8.43 4.94
C VAL A 24 -20.91 -7.53 5.85
N MET A 25 -21.34 -7.31 7.10
CA MET A 25 -20.59 -6.50 8.07
C MET A 25 -19.37 -7.24 8.65
N GLY A 26 -19.44 -8.57 8.77
CA GLY A 26 -18.28 -9.42 9.10
C GLY A 26 -17.25 -9.47 7.96
N LEU A 27 -17.72 -9.59 6.71
CA LEU A 27 -16.85 -9.59 5.54
C LEU A 27 -16.22 -8.22 5.25
N ALA A 28 -16.90 -7.10 5.52
CA ALA A 28 -16.33 -5.75 5.35
C ALA A 28 -15.23 -5.44 6.39
N SER A 29 -15.38 -5.94 7.63
CA SER A 29 -14.33 -5.87 8.66
C SER A 29 -13.10 -6.72 8.28
N GLN A 30 -13.35 -7.88 7.65
CA GLN A 30 -12.30 -8.77 7.19
C GLN A 30 -11.57 -8.21 5.95
N LEU A 31 -12.27 -7.56 5.02
CA LEU A 31 -11.65 -6.94 3.84
C LEU A 31 -10.84 -5.67 4.14
N LEU A 32 -11.15 -4.95 5.22
CA LEU A 32 -10.41 -3.74 5.63
C LEU A 32 -9.25 -4.02 6.62
N GLY A 33 -9.05 -5.27 7.04
CA GLY A 33 -8.04 -5.67 8.04
C GLY A 33 -7.13 -6.85 7.66
N MET A 34 -7.18 -7.35 6.42
CA MET A 34 -6.53 -8.61 6.00
C MET A 34 -5.14 -8.48 5.38
N ASN A 35 -4.33 -7.53 5.86
CA ASN A 35 -2.87 -7.65 5.75
C ASN A 35 -2.30 -7.08 7.04
N THR A 36 -2.41 -7.85 8.13
CA THR A 36 -1.66 -7.51 9.34
C THR A 36 -0.19 -7.44 8.95
N SER A 37 0.55 -6.42 9.38
CA SER A 37 1.96 -6.24 8.99
C SER A 37 2.77 -7.54 9.14
N GLY A 38 2.42 -8.37 10.13
CA GLY A 38 2.98 -9.69 10.38
C GLY A 38 2.84 -10.72 9.24
N GLU A 39 1.72 -10.76 8.52
CA GLU A 39 1.57 -11.67 7.35
C GLU A 39 2.50 -11.27 6.21
N LEU A 40 2.71 -9.96 6.00
CA LEU A 40 3.70 -9.45 5.06
C LEU A 40 5.12 -9.89 5.46
N PHE A 41 5.49 -9.76 6.73
CA PHE A 41 6.79 -10.24 7.22
C PHE A 41 6.96 -11.75 6.99
N VAL A 42 5.95 -12.57 7.29
CA VAL A 42 6.00 -14.02 7.02
C VAL A 42 6.19 -14.29 5.52
N GLY A 43 5.45 -13.60 4.66
CA GLY A 43 5.60 -13.72 3.20
C GLY A 43 6.99 -13.30 2.70
N VAL A 44 7.62 -12.28 3.31
CA VAL A 44 8.99 -11.87 2.97
C VAL A 44 10.02 -12.89 3.46
N ILE A 45 9.86 -13.45 4.68
CA ILE A 45 10.76 -14.49 5.21
C ILE A 45 10.73 -15.74 4.31
N GLN A 46 9.54 -16.12 3.84
CA GLN A 46 9.31 -17.26 2.93
C GLN A 46 9.58 -16.90 1.46
N SER A 47 10.08 -15.70 1.17
CA SER A 47 10.41 -15.33 -0.19
C SER A 47 11.70 -16.00 -0.65
N ARG A 48 11.75 -16.35 -1.94
CA ARG A 48 12.94 -16.94 -2.58
C ARG A 48 14.21 -16.13 -2.31
N THR A 49 14.11 -14.80 -2.29
CA THR A 49 15.25 -13.91 -2.04
C THR A 49 15.85 -14.11 -0.65
N VAL A 50 15.02 -14.26 0.39
CA VAL A 50 15.51 -14.48 1.77
C VAL A 50 16.08 -15.89 1.88
N GLU A 51 15.36 -16.90 1.40
CA GLU A 51 15.81 -18.30 1.48
C GLU A 51 17.12 -18.53 0.72
N ASP A 52 17.26 -17.99 -0.49
CA ASP A 52 18.49 -18.09 -1.28
C ASP A 52 19.67 -17.42 -0.55
N ARG A 53 19.45 -16.26 0.10
CA ARG A 53 20.49 -15.60 0.89
C ARG A 53 20.88 -16.43 2.12
N VAL A 54 19.92 -17.01 2.84
CA VAL A 54 20.18 -17.90 3.98
C VAL A 54 20.98 -19.14 3.54
N ILE A 55 20.57 -19.78 2.44
CA ILE A 55 21.25 -20.96 1.87
C ILE A 55 22.69 -20.62 1.51
N ASN A 56 22.90 -19.51 0.80
CA ASN A 56 24.24 -19.10 0.37
C ASN A 56 25.13 -18.69 1.54
N ARG A 57 24.59 -17.94 2.51
CA ARG A 57 25.33 -17.46 3.68
C ARG A 57 25.88 -18.58 4.55
N LEU A 58 25.11 -19.66 4.71
CA LEU A 58 25.47 -20.80 5.54
C LEU A 58 26.03 -21.98 4.73
N GLY A 59 26.14 -21.84 3.41
CA GLY A 59 26.62 -22.89 2.51
C GLY A 59 25.77 -24.16 2.57
N LEU A 60 24.44 -24.02 2.73
CA LEU A 60 23.54 -25.14 2.99
C LEU A 60 23.45 -26.13 1.81
N MET A 61 23.77 -25.68 0.60
CA MET A 61 23.78 -26.53 -0.60
C MET A 61 24.73 -27.73 -0.44
N ASN A 62 25.90 -27.52 0.17
CA ASN A 62 26.86 -28.60 0.48
C ASN A 62 26.43 -29.46 1.66
N VAL A 63 25.65 -28.88 2.58
CA VAL A 63 25.16 -29.57 3.78
C VAL A 63 24.04 -30.55 3.43
N TYR A 64 23.13 -30.14 2.55
CA TYR A 64 21.99 -30.92 2.10
C TYR A 64 22.33 -31.84 0.92
N TRP A 65 23.49 -31.62 0.28
CA TRP A 65 23.94 -32.36 -0.91
C TRP A 65 23.04 -32.11 -2.13
N ASP A 66 22.47 -30.90 -2.21
CA ASP A 66 21.58 -30.52 -3.28
C ASP A 66 22.35 -29.92 -4.46
N LYS A 67 21.95 -30.28 -5.68
CA LYS A 67 22.57 -29.76 -6.91
C LYS A 67 21.93 -28.44 -7.35
N TYR A 68 20.67 -28.22 -6.99
CA TYR A 68 19.89 -27.05 -7.39
C TYR A 68 19.40 -26.28 -6.16
N LEU A 69 19.36 -24.95 -6.27
CA LEU A 69 18.86 -24.05 -5.22
C LEU A 69 17.40 -24.36 -4.84
N GLU A 70 16.57 -24.80 -5.79
CA GLU A 70 15.18 -25.14 -5.50
C GLU A 70 15.05 -26.34 -4.55
N ASP A 71 15.90 -27.36 -4.70
CA ASP A 71 15.89 -28.53 -3.81
C ASP A 71 16.38 -28.12 -2.41
N ALA A 72 17.42 -27.28 -2.35
CA ALA A 72 17.91 -26.72 -1.09
C ALA A 72 16.86 -25.87 -0.36
N ARG A 73 16.04 -25.10 -1.09
CA ARG A 73 14.90 -24.38 -0.51
C ARG A 73 13.86 -25.34 0.06
N LYS A 74 13.43 -26.36 -0.70
CA LYS A 74 12.48 -27.36 -0.20
C LYS A 74 12.99 -28.07 1.07
N HIS A 75 14.28 -28.41 1.11
CA HIS A 75 14.90 -28.97 2.32
C HIS A 75 14.90 -27.97 3.48
N LEU A 76 15.23 -26.70 3.24
CA LEU A 76 15.21 -25.65 4.25
C LEU A 76 13.79 -25.40 4.78
N GLU A 77 12.80 -25.28 3.89
CA GLU A 77 11.38 -25.13 4.18
C GLU A 77 10.86 -26.30 5.02
N SER A 78 11.19 -27.55 4.65
CA SER A 78 10.74 -28.75 5.38
C SER A 78 11.26 -28.82 6.83
N ASN A 79 12.38 -28.15 7.10
CA ASN A 79 13.06 -28.11 8.40
C ASN A 79 12.78 -26.83 9.18
N THR A 80 12.00 -25.90 8.62
CA THR A 80 11.72 -24.59 9.20
C THR A 80 10.22 -24.42 9.39
N ASN A 81 9.81 -24.07 10.61
CA ASN A 81 8.43 -23.72 10.92
C ASN A 81 8.37 -22.24 11.29
N ILE A 82 7.59 -21.48 10.52
CA ILE A 82 7.36 -20.05 10.76
C ILE A 82 5.88 -19.89 11.05
N SER A 83 5.56 -19.36 12.22
CA SER A 83 4.18 -19.10 12.64
C SER A 83 4.02 -17.69 13.18
N ILE A 84 2.80 -17.17 13.04
CA ILE A 84 2.41 -15.87 13.56
C ILE A 84 1.34 -16.04 14.64
N GLY A 85 1.55 -15.42 15.80
CA GLY A 85 0.52 -15.32 16.82
C GLY A 85 -0.55 -14.33 16.39
N SER A 86 -1.71 -14.79 15.91
CA SER A 86 -2.77 -13.94 15.33
C SER A 86 -3.30 -12.83 16.27
N ARG A 87 -3.07 -12.93 17.59
CA ARG A 87 -3.44 -11.92 18.59
C ARG A 87 -2.27 -11.04 19.06
N THR A 88 -1.03 -11.53 18.96
CA THR A 88 0.16 -10.85 19.48
C THR A 88 1.00 -10.21 18.39
N GLY A 89 0.83 -10.62 17.12
CA GLY A 89 1.68 -10.20 16.00
C GLY A 89 3.11 -10.72 16.07
N ILE A 90 3.43 -11.56 17.06
CA ILE A 90 4.78 -12.12 17.25
C ILE A 90 5.01 -13.22 16.21
N ILE A 91 6.13 -13.11 15.50
CA ILE A 91 6.59 -14.09 14.53
C ILE A 91 7.59 -15.02 15.21
N SER A 92 7.27 -16.31 15.22
CA SER A 92 8.10 -17.35 15.79
C SER A 92 8.73 -18.16 14.67
N ILE A 93 10.07 -18.18 14.63
CA ILE A 93 10.84 -18.96 13.66
C ILE A 93 11.52 -20.11 14.39
N SER A 94 11.16 -21.34 14.04
CA SER A 94 11.73 -22.56 14.62
C SER A 94 12.41 -23.37 13.54
N VAL A 95 13.69 -23.71 13.73
CA VAL A 95 14.47 -24.48 12.76
C VAL A 95 14.93 -25.79 13.39
N THR A 96 14.77 -26.89 12.67
CA THR A 96 15.27 -28.22 13.05
C THR A 96 16.47 -28.59 12.21
N ASP A 97 17.56 -28.96 12.85
CA ASP A 97 18.76 -29.43 12.15
C ASP A 97 19.46 -30.55 12.94
N LYS A 98 20.28 -31.35 12.26
CA LYS A 98 21.16 -32.37 12.86
C LYS A 98 22.18 -31.76 13.83
N LYS A 99 22.71 -30.56 13.55
CA LYS A 99 23.68 -29.86 14.42
C LYS A 99 22.99 -28.72 15.17
N PRO A 100 23.09 -28.66 16.51
CA PRO A 100 22.41 -27.63 17.30
C PRO A 100 22.91 -26.22 16.97
N ASP A 101 24.21 -26.05 16.74
CA ASP A 101 24.80 -24.77 16.35
C ASP A 101 24.26 -24.28 14.99
N ARG A 102 24.05 -25.21 14.06
CA ARG A 102 23.54 -24.89 12.73
C ARG A 102 22.06 -24.49 12.77
N ALA A 103 21.25 -25.15 13.62
CA ALA A 103 19.85 -24.77 13.83
C ALA A 103 19.74 -23.31 14.31
N ALA A 104 20.52 -22.94 15.33
CA ALA A 104 20.56 -21.56 15.84
C ALA A 104 21.09 -20.58 14.78
N ALA A 105 22.13 -20.96 14.03
CA ALA A 105 22.67 -20.12 12.96
C ALA A 105 21.66 -19.87 11.82
N ILE A 106 20.88 -20.89 11.42
CA ILE A 106 19.83 -20.74 10.39
C ILE A 106 18.73 -19.80 10.90
N ALA A 107 18.24 -20.00 12.12
CA ALA A 107 17.21 -19.13 12.70
C ALA A 107 17.68 -17.66 12.80
N LYS A 108 18.93 -17.44 13.22
CA LYS A 108 19.55 -16.10 13.24
C LYS A 108 19.74 -15.52 11.83
N ALA A 109 20.09 -16.35 10.86
CA ALA A 109 20.24 -15.93 9.47
C ALA A 109 18.92 -15.44 8.90
N TYR A 110 17.80 -16.14 9.13
CA TYR A 110 16.48 -15.69 8.68
C TYR A 110 16.14 -14.27 9.16
N VAL A 111 16.34 -14.00 10.45
CA VAL A 111 16.08 -12.66 11.03
C VAL A 111 17.00 -11.60 10.40
N THR A 112 18.28 -11.94 10.19
CA THR A 112 19.25 -11.01 9.62
C THR A 112 18.92 -10.69 8.15
N GLU A 113 18.62 -11.72 7.35
CA GLU A 113 18.30 -11.57 5.93
C GLU A 113 16.95 -10.87 5.73
N LEU A 114 15.96 -11.16 6.59
CA LEU A 114 14.70 -10.42 6.61
C LEU A 114 14.95 -8.93 6.80
N ASN A 115 15.69 -8.56 7.85
CA ASN A 115 15.99 -7.16 8.13
C ASN A 115 16.76 -6.50 6.98
N GLN A 116 17.66 -7.22 6.32
CA GLN A 116 18.41 -6.71 5.19
C GLN A 116 17.53 -6.49 3.95
N VAL A 117 16.62 -7.42 3.63
CA VAL A 117 15.67 -7.27 2.52
C VAL A 117 14.70 -6.12 2.81
N LEU A 118 14.17 -6.03 4.02
CA LEU A 118 13.25 -4.94 4.39
C LEU A 118 13.93 -3.59 4.39
N ALA A 119 15.15 -3.46 4.92
CA ALA A 119 15.92 -2.23 4.85
C ALA A 119 16.16 -1.84 3.38
N GLN A 120 16.57 -2.79 2.53
CA GLN A 120 16.78 -2.52 1.11
C GLN A 120 15.50 -2.03 0.40
N VAL A 121 14.36 -2.67 0.65
CA VAL A 121 13.08 -2.30 0.04
C VAL A 121 12.58 -0.96 0.57
N ASN A 122 12.61 -0.74 1.89
CA ASN A 122 12.13 0.48 2.54
C ASN A 122 12.99 1.70 2.21
N THR A 123 14.32 1.56 2.23
CA THR A 123 15.22 2.63 1.78
C THR A 123 15.00 2.92 0.30
N SER A 124 14.83 1.89 -0.54
CA SER A 124 14.56 2.10 -1.97
C SER A 124 13.20 2.75 -2.23
N SER A 125 12.14 2.41 -1.50
CA SER A 125 10.84 3.07 -1.63
C SER A 125 10.91 4.52 -1.15
N ALA A 126 11.47 4.78 0.04
CA ALA A 126 11.61 6.13 0.58
C ALA A 126 12.48 7.02 -0.32
N HIS A 127 13.57 6.48 -0.85
CA HIS A 127 14.43 7.17 -1.81
C HIS A 127 13.68 7.53 -3.11
N ARG A 128 12.92 6.58 -3.68
CA ARG A 128 12.12 6.83 -4.89
C ARG A 128 11.04 7.87 -4.65
N GLU A 129 10.39 7.82 -3.49
CA GLU A 129 9.38 8.81 -3.09
C GLU A 129 10.01 10.20 -2.94
N ARG A 130 11.16 10.32 -2.27
CA ARG A 130 11.89 11.59 -2.18
C ARG A 130 12.23 12.14 -3.56
N ILE A 131 12.78 11.32 -4.46
CA ILE A 131 13.13 11.76 -5.83
C ILE A 131 11.88 12.21 -6.59
N PHE A 132 10.79 11.44 -6.52
CA PHE A 132 9.54 11.80 -7.17
C PHE A 132 8.98 13.14 -6.67
N LEU A 133 8.99 13.36 -5.35
CA LEU A 133 8.58 14.63 -4.74
C LEU A 133 9.53 15.77 -5.12
N GLU A 134 10.84 15.52 -5.21
CA GLU A 134 11.84 16.50 -5.62
C GLU A 134 11.59 17.00 -7.06
N GLU A 135 11.39 16.06 -8.00
CA GLU A 135 11.08 16.38 -9.39
C GLU A 135 9.78 17.18 -9.50
N ARG A 136 8.74 16.74 -8.77
CA ARG A 136 7.45 17.44 -8.78
C ARG A 136 7.54 18.83 -8.15
N LEU A 137 8.33 18.99 -7.09
CA LEU A 137 8.53 20.27 -6.44
C LEU A 137 9.24 21.27 -7.36
N GLN A 138 10.22 20.81 -8.15
CA GLN A 138 10.87 21.65 -9.16
C GLN A 138 9.91 22.10 -10.26
N GLU A 139 9.07 21.19 -10.76
CA GLU A 139 8.06 21.53 -11.77
C GLU A 139 7.06 22.56 -11.25
N ILE A 140 6.52 22.35 -10.04
CA ILE A 140 5.56 23.28 -9.42
C ILE A 140 6.21 24.61 -9.09
N LYS A 141 7.48 24.63 -8.68
CA LYS A 141 8.21 25.89 -8.46
C LYS A 141 8.30 26.70 -9.75
N GLN A 142 8.70 26.08 -10.86
CA GLN A 142 8.80 26.77 -12.16
C GLN A 142 7.44 27.28 -12.64
N ARG A 143 6.38 26.47 -12.45
CA ARG A 143 5.01 26.86 -12.80
C ARG A 143 4.49 28.01 -11.95
N SER A 144 4.68 27.94 -10.64
CA SER A 144 4.32 29.00 -9.69
C SER A 144 5.02 30.32 -10.02
N GLU A 145 6.33 30.29 -10.31
CA GLU A 145 7.09 31.48 -10.72
C GLU A 145 6.56 32.09 -12.03
N ALA A 146 6.18 31.24 -13.00
CA ALA A 146 5.60 31.69 -14.27
C ALA A 146 4.21 32.32 -14.07
N ASP A 147 3.33 31.66 -13.31
CA ASP A 147 1.96 32.12 -13.03
C ASP A 147 1.97 33.41 -12.19
N ALA A 148 2.84 33.49 -11.19
CA ALA A 148 3.02 34.69 -10.38
C ALA A 148 3.53 35.87 -11.23
N LYS A 149 4.44 35.62 -12.18
CA LYS A 149 4.91 36.64 -13.12
C LYS A 149 3.79 37.11 -14.06
N GLU A 150 3.00 36.19 -14.61
CA GLU A 150 1.85 36.54 -15.46
C GLU A 150 0.82 37.37 -14.67
N PHE A 151 0.51 36.97 -13.44
CA PHE A 151 -0.37 37.73 -12.56
C PHE A 151 0.18 39.13 -12.26
N ALA A 152 1.46 39.25 -11.94
CA ALA A 152 2.10 40.54 -11.66
C ALA A 152 2.09 41.48 -12.88
N LEU A 153 2.37 40.96 -14.08
CA LEU A 153 2.29 41.73 -15.33
C LEU A 153 0.87 42.21 -15.60
N PHE A 154 -0.11 41.32 -15.52
CA PHE A 154 -1.52 41.67 -15.70
C PHE A 154 -1.97 42.72 -14.67
N ALA A 155 -1.60 42.54 -13.40
CA ALA A 155 -1.96 43.46 -12.33
C ALA A 155 -1.33 44.85 -12.52
N SER A 156 -0.07 44.90 -12.98
CA SER A 156 0.65 46.14 -13.25
C SER A 156 0.11 46.87 -14.48
N GLU A 157 -0.13 46.16 -15.59
CA GLU A 157 -0.64 46.75 -16.83
C GLU A 157 -2.07 47.29 -16.67
N ASN A 158 -2.87 46.65 -15.80
CA ASN A 158 -4.27 46.99 -15.63
C ASN A 158 -4.59 47.80 -14.35
N ALA A 159 -3.57 48.32 -13.65
CA ALA A 159 -3.71 49.06 -12.40
C ALA A 159 -4.63 48.36 -11.36
N ALA A 160 -4.54 47.03 -11.33
CA ALA A 160 -5.51 46.12 -10.77
C ALA A 160 -5.09 45.59 -9.39
N VAL A 161 -4.83 46.51 -8.45
CA VAL A 161 -4.43 46.13 -7.08
C VAL A 161 -5.59 45.50 -6.31
N ASP A 162 -6.83 45.93 -6.60
CA ASP A 162 -8.07 45.38 -6.02
C ASP A 162 -9.25 45.59 -6.98
N ILE A 163 -9.39 44.72 -7.99
CA ILE A 163 -10.45 44.81 -9.00
C ILE A 163 -11.86 44.84 -8.38
N PRO A 164 -12.22 44.02 -7.37
CA PRO A 164 -13.56 44.07 -6.78
C PRO A 164 -13.93 45.42 -6.17
N SER A 165 -13.05 46.05 -5.38
CA SER A 165 -13.35 47.35 -4.78
C SER A 165 -13.31 48.47 -5.81
N GLN A 166 -12.37 48.41 -6.76
CA GLN A 166 -12.24 49.34 -7.87
C GLN A 166 -13.49 49.29 -8.77
N ALA A 167 -13.98 48.10 -9.13
CA ALA A 167 -15.17 47.94 -9.94
C ALA A 167 -16.42 48.52 -9.26
N LYS A 168 -16.56 48.30 -7.95
CA LYS A 168 -17.64 48.91 -7.15
C LYS A 168 -17.56 50.44 -7.17
N ALA A 169 -16.37 51.01 -6.97
CA ALA A 169 -16.16 52.46 -7.01
C ALA A 169 -16.46 53.05 -8.40
N MET A 170 -16.07 52.35 -9.46
CA MET A 170 -16.32 52.78 -10.84
C MET A 170 -17.79 52.71 -11.22
N VAL A 171 -18.50 51.62 -10.88
CA VAL A 171 -19.95 51.53 -11.10
C VAL A 171 -20.68 52.65 -10.35
N ALA A 172 -20.28 52.95 -9.11
CA ALA A 172 -20.85 54.06 -8.35
C ALA A 172 -20.59 55.43 -9.02
N ALA A 173 -19.37 55.70 -9.48
CA ALA A 173 -19.04 56.93 -10.20
C ALA A 173 -19.79 57.04 -11.55
N GLY A 174 -19.97 55.92 -12.27
CA GLY A 174 -20.75 55.87 -13.50
C GLY A 174 -22.25 56.12 -13.27
N ALA A 175 -22.81 55.57 -12.19
CA ALA A 175 -24.19 55.82 -11.79
C ALA A 175 -24.42 57.30 -11.42
N GLU A 176 -23.46 57.92 -10.74
CA GLU A 176 -23.49 59.35 -10.42
C GLU A 176 -23.44 60.22 -11.67
N LEU A 177 -22.52 59.94 -12.61
CA LEU A 177 -22.45 60.64 -13.90
C LEU A 177 -23.73 60.48 -14.72
N GLN A 178 -24.31 59.28 -14.76
CA GLN A 178 -25.57 59.02 -15.44
C GLN A 178 -26.72 59.80 -14.79
N SER A 179 -26.76 59.87 -13.45
CA SER A 179 -27.72 60.66 -12.69
C SER A 179 -27.63 62.14 -13.06
N GLN A 180 -26.43 62.72 -13.04
CA GLN A 180 -26.19 64.11 -13.42
C GLN A 180 -26.61 64.40 -14.87
N PHE A 181 -26.34 63.47 -15.79
CA PHE A 181 -26.79 63.57 -17.18
C PHE A 181 -28.32 63.59 -17.31
N ILE A 182 -29.03 62.70 -16.59
CA ILE A 182 -30.50 62.65 -16.61
C ILE A 182 -31.11 63.93 -16.04
N VAL A 183 -30.55 64.46 -14.95
CA VAL A 183 -30.98 65.74 -14.36
C VAL A 183 -30.81 66.87 -15.36
N ALA A 184 -29.62 67.02 -15.95
CA ALA A 184 -29.35 68.06 -16.95
C ALA A 184 -30.23 67.92 -18.20
N GLN A 185 -30.52 66.69 -18.63
CA GLN A 185 -31.40 66.43 -19.76
C GLN A 185 -32.86 66.79 -19.46
N SER A 186 -33.32 66.55 -18.23
CA SER A 186 -34.65 66.96 -17.76
C SER A 186 -34.79 68.48 -17.73
N GLU A 187 -33.77 69.18 -17.21
CA GLU A 187 -33.71 70.65 -17.21
C GLU A 187 -33.78 71.23 -18.64
N LEU A 188 -33.01 70.67 -19.57
CA LEU A 188 -33.04 71.06 -20.96
C LEU A 188 -34.44 70.91 -21.58
N LYS A 189 -35.10 69.76 -21.36
CA LYS A 189 -36.47 69.52 -21.85
C LYS A 189 -37.48 70.50 -21.26
N GLY A 190 -37.37 70.81 -19.96
CA GLY A 190 -38.20 71.82 -19.32
C GLY A 190 -38.00 73.22 -19.92
N LEU A 191 -36.73 73.61 -20.18
CA LEU A 191 -36.41 74.87 -20.83
C LEU A 191 -36.92 74.93 -22.28
N GLN A 192 -36.92 73.83 -23.01
CA GLN A 192 -37.46 73.74 -24.37
C GLN A 192 -38.98 73.89 -24.45
N GLN A 193 -39.72 73.59 -23.37
CA GLN A 193 -41.17 73.83 -23.31
C GLN A 193 -41.54 75.30 -23.13
N ILE A 194 -40.64 76.09 -22.53
CA ILE A 194 -40.89 77.49 -22.15
C ILE A 194 -40.17 78.46 -23.11
N TYR A 195 -39.06 78.03 -23.71
CA TYR A 195 -38.21 78.87 -24.57
C TYR A 195 -37.99 78.24 -25.95
N THR A 196 -37.86 79.08 -26.97
CA THR A 196 -37.46 78.67 -28.32
C THR A 196 -35.98 78.27 -28.39
N ALA A 197 -35.64 77.41 -29.36
CA ALA A 197 -34.31 76.81 -29.52
C ALA A 197 -33.14 77.81 -29.63
N GLY A 198 -33.40 79.07 -29.99
CA GLY A 198 -32.39 80.13 -30.09
C GLY A 198 -32.02 80.82 -28.78
N ASN A 199 -32.72 80.56 -27.67
CA ASN A 199 -32.48 81.22 -26.39
C ASN A 199 -31.12 80.80 -25.78
N ALA A 200 -30.37 81.77 -25.24
CA ALA A 200 -29.08 81.53 -24.59
C ALA A 200 -29.14 80.46 -23.47
N ARG A 201 -30.25 80.39 -22.73
CA ARG A 201 -30.46 79.39 -21.66
C ARG A 201 -30.57 77.96 -22.21
N VAL A 202 -31.28 77.78 -23.32
CA VAL A 202 -31.42 76.48 -23.99
C VAL A 202 -30.07 76.03 -24.56
N ARG A 203 -29.30 76.93 -25.17
CA ARG A 203 -27.95 76.61 -25.67
C ARG A 203 -26.97 76.23 -24.56
N ALA A 204 -27.00 76.93 -23.43
CA ALA A 204 -26.14 76.61 -22.29
C ALA A 204 -26.48 75.23 -21.69
N ALA A 205 -27.77 74.94 -21.50
CA ALA A 205 -28.23 73.64 -21.04
C ALA A 205 -27.88 72.51 -22.04
N GLN A 206 -28.03 72.77 -23.34
CA GLN A 206 -27.65 71.83 -24.40
C GLN A 206 -26.17 71.50 -24.36
N ALA A 207 -25.30 72.53 -24.28
CA ALA A 207 -23.86 72.33 -24.18
C ALA A 207 -23.46 71.50 -22.95
N ARG A 208 -24.15 71.70 -21.81
CA ARG A 208 -23.94 70.91 -20.59
C ARG A 208 -24.36 69.45 -20.76
N VAL A 209 -25.51 69.21 -21.39
CA VAL A 209 -25.98 67.85 -21.72
C VAL A 209 -25.02 67.15 -22.67
N ASP A 210 -24.52 67.86 -23.68
CA ASP A 210 -23.58 67.29 -24.66
C ASP A 210 -22.23 66.93 -24.00
N GLU A 211 -21.74 67.75 -23.07
CA GLU A 211 -20.53 67.45 -22.31
C GLU A 211 -20.72 66.26 -21.36
N LEU A 212 -21.80 66.24 -20.58
CA LEU A 212 -22.11 65.10 -19.70
C LEU A 212 -22.32 63.81 -20.50
N ARG A 213 -22.91 63.89 -21.70
CA ARG A 213 -23.04 62.76 -22.62
C ARG A 213 -21.69 62.21 -23.04
N ARG A 214 -20.72 63.08 -23.37
CA ARG A 214 -19.35 62.65 -23.70
C ARG A 214 -18.66 61.99 -22.53
N GLN A 215 -18.85 62.50 -21.31
CA GLN A 215 -18.27 61.93 -20.10
C GLN A 215 -18.88 60.55 -19.78
N VAL A 216 -20.20 60.40 -19.91
CA VAL A 216 -20.90 59.11 -19.76
C VAL A 216 -20.44 58.12 -20.84
N ASP A 217 -20.38 58.53 -22.11
CA ASP A 217 -19.95 57.68 -23.22
C ASP A 217 -18.48 57.23 -23.04
N LYS A 218 -17.60 58.13 -22.57
CA LYS A 218 -16.18 57.83 -22.29
C LYS A 218 -16.00 56.92 -21.08
N PHE A 219 -16.78 57.12 -20.02
CA PHE A 219 -16.68 56.33 -18.78
C PHE A 219 -17.39 54.96 -18.90
N GLY A 220 -18.51 54.91 -19.61
CA GLY A 220 -19.29 53.69 -19.86
C GLY A 220 -18.72 52.79 -20.95
N GLY A 221 -17.93 53.34 -21.89
CA GLY A 221 -17.35 52.61 -23.02
C GLY A 221 -18.41 52.30 -24.09
N LYS A 222 -18.38 53.01 -25.22
CA LYS A 222 -19.43 52.87 -26.25
C LYS A 222 -19.24 51.64 -27.14
N ASP A 223 -18.00 51.25 -27.39
CA ASP A 223 -17.61 50.22 -28.37
C ASP A 223 -16.68 49.19 -27.73
N VAL A 224 -17.20 48.40 -26.78
CA VAL A 224 -16.42 47.33 -26.16
C VAL A 224 -16.67 46.02 -26.91
N ASP A 225 -15.68 45.57 -27.67
CA ASP A 225 -15.61 44.24 -28.29
C ASP A 225 -15.00 43.25 -27.29
N PRO A 226 -15.76 42.25 -26.80
CA PRO A 226 -15.27 41.30 -25.79
C PRO A 226 -14.04 40.48 -26.23
N ALA A 227 -13.72 40.42 -27.52
CA ALA A 227 -12.54 39.73 -28.02
C ALA A 227 -11.28 40.61 -28.09
N LYS A 228 -11.41 41.94 -28.21
CA LYS A 228 -10.28 42.88 -28.39
C LYS A 228 -9.97 43.71 -27.15
N ASP A 229 -10.98 43.91 -26.30
CA ASP A 229 -10.90 44.84 -25.17
C ASP A 229 -10.73 44.14 -23.82
N ALA A 230 -10.11 42.95 -23.85
CA ALA A 230 -9.75 42.18 -22.65
C ALA A 230 -8.50 42.74 -21.93
N SER A 231 -7.93 43.84 -22.42
CA SER A 231 -6.77 44.55 -21.85
C SER A 231 -6.99 46.06 -21.96
N LEU A 232 -6.47 46.80 -20.99
CA LEU A 232 -6.41 48.25 -21.04
C LEU A 232 -5.55 48.74 -22.23
N ALA A 233 -6.08 49.68 -23.00
CA ALA A 233 -5.30 50.35 -24.04
C ALA A 233 -4.25 51.27 -23.39
N HIS A 234 -3.03 51.33 -23.92
CA HIS A 234 -1.94 52.15 -23.36
C HIS A 234 -2.24 53.66 -23.23
N THR A 235 -3.28 54.14 -23.92
CA THR A 235 -3.73 55.54 -23.90
C THR A 235 -4.74 55.83 -22.79
N GLU A 236 -5.30 54.79 -22.15
CA GLU A 236 -6.38 54.90 -21.16
C GLU A 236 -5.84 54.69 -19.74
N LEU A 237 -6.16 55.63 -18.85
CA LEU A 237 -5.71 55.59 -17.45
C LEU A 237 -6.60 54.71 -16.56
N TYR A 238 -7.84 54.45 -16.98
CA TYR A 238 -8.84 53.66 -16.26
C TYR A 238 -9.71 52.85 -17.23
N PRO A 239 -10.12 51.62 -16.86
CA PRO A 239 -10.92 50.77 -17.72
C PRO A 239 -12.36 51.26 -17.80
N SER A 240 -13.04 51.06 -18.91
CA SER A 240 -14.47 51.40 -18.99
C SER A 240 -15.31 50.47 -18.12
N VAL A 241 -16.48 50.95 -17.68
CA VAL A 241 -17.39 50.15 -16.82
C VAL A 241 -17.78 48.81 -17.47
N ARG A 242 -17.83 48.74 -18.80
CA ARG A 242 -18.14 47.52 -19.56
C ARG A 242 -16.96 46.54 -19.70
N GLN A 243 -15.71 47.00 -19.60
CA GLN A 243 -14.52 46.14 -19.62
C GLN A 243 -14.24 45.50 -18.24
N LEU A 244 -14.74 46.10 -17.16
CA LEU A 244 -14.49 45.62 -15.78
C LEU A 244 -14.84 44.14 -15.55
N PRO A 245 -15.98 43.59 -16.01
CA PRO A 245 -16.27 42.17 -15.82
C PRO A 245 -15.28 41.24 -16.54
N LEU A 246 -14.79 41.64 -17.72
CA LEU A 246 -13.82 40.85 -18.50
C LEU A 246 -12.46 40.81 -17.79
N LEU A 247 -11.99 41.97 -17.33
CA LEU A 247 -10.76 42.08 -16.55
C LEU A 247 -10.87 41.36 -15.20
N GLY A 248 -12.04 41.44 -14.55
CA GLY A 248 -12.30 40.77 -13.28
C GLY A 248 -12.23 39.25 -13.38
N ILE A 249 -12.81 38.64 -14.43
CA ILE A 249 -12.72 37.19 -14.64
C ILE A 249 -11.27 36.77 -14.87
N ARG A 250 -10.52 37.50 -15.70
CA ARG A 250 -9.11 37.20 -15.98
C ARG A 250 -8.25 37.33 -14.73
N TYR A 251 -8.44 38.41 -13.98
CA TYR A 251 -7.77 38.63 -12.69
C TYR A 251 -8.02 37.47 -11.72
N LEU A 252 -9.29 37.07 -11.56
CA LEU A 252 -9.66 35.98 -10.65
C LEU A 252 -9.08 34.63 -11.10
N ASP A 253 -9.00 34.36 -12.40
CA ASP A 253 -8.37 33.12 -12.88
C ASP A 253 -6.87 33.09 -12.56
N LEU A 254 -6.14 34.17 -12.86
CA LEU A 254 -4.70 34.27 -12.57
C LEU A 254 -4.41 34.24 -11.07
N PHE A 255 -5.21 34.96 -10.27
CA PHE A 255 -5.11 34.93 -8.81
C PHE A 255 -5.35 33.52 -8.26
N ARG A 256 -6.40 32.85 -8.74
CA ARG A 256 -6.72 31.48 -8.32
C ARG A 256 -5.61 30.51 -8.69
N ARG A 257 -5.06 30.59 -9.91
CA ARG A 257 -3.94 29.73 -10.36
C ARG A 257 -2.72 29.91 -9.46
N THR A 258 -2.29 31.15 -9.26
CA THR A 258 -1.17 31.47 -8.36
C THR A 258 -1.40 30.91 -6.96
N LYS A 259 -2.62 31.06 -6.41
CA LYS A 259 -2.96 30.53 -5.08
C LYS A 259 -2.99 29.01 -5.00
N VAL A 260 -3.46 28.33 -6.05
CA VAL A 260 -3.43 26.87 -6.13
C VAL A 260 -1.99 26.39 -6.17
N ASP A 261 -1.14 27.03 -6.98
CA ASP A 261 0.26 26.67 -7.11
C ASP A 261 1.05 26.89 -5.82
N ASP A 262 0.83 28.00 -5.13
CA ASP A 262 1.40 28.27 -3.80
C ASP A 262 1.00 27.17 -2.79
N ALA A 263 -0.28 26.80 -2.77
CA ALA A 263 -0.79 25.78 -1.84
C ALA A 263 -0.23 24.39 -2.15
N VAL A 264 -0.12 24.03 -3.44
CA VAL A 264 0.48 22.75 -3.87
C VAL A 264 1.98 22.74 -3.55
N PHE A 265 2.69 23.84 -3.77
CA PHE A 265 4.10 23.97 -3.43
C PHE A 265 4.33 23.79 -1.93
N GLU A 266 3.53 24.45 -1.09
CA GLU A 266 3.63 24.32 0.37
C GLU A 266 3.38 22.88 0.82
N LEU A 267 2.34 22.23 0.29
CA LEU A 267 2.02 20.83 0.61
C LEU A 267 3.16 19.89 0.19
N LEU A 268 3.61 19.98 -1.07
CA LEU A 268 4.68 19.11 -1.57
C LEU A 268 6.00 19.34 -0.83
N THR A 269 6.28 20.58 -0.41
CA THR A 269 7.46 20.88 0.41
C THR A 269 7.39 20.16 1.75
N LYS A 270 6.22 20.17 2.42
CA LYS A 270 6.04 19.45 3.70
C LYS A 270 6.21 17.95 3.52
N GLU A 271 5.58 17.36 2.50
CA GLU A 271 5.71 15.93 2.19
C GLU A 271 7.16 15.57 1.82
N TYR A 272 7.87 16.41 1.07
CA TYR A 272 9.28 16.19 0.73
C TYR A 272 10.18 16.15 1.97
N GLU A 273 9.99 17.07 2.92
CA GLU A 273 10.78 17.08 4.16
C GLU A 273 10.47 15.85 5.04
N ILE A 274 9.20 15.42 5.08
CA ILE A 274 8.82 14.17 5.75
C ILE A 274 9.50 12.97 5.07
N ALA A 275 9.42 12.87 3.74
CA ALA A 275 10.05 11.79 2.97
C ALA A 275 11.57 11.75 3.16
N LYS A 276 12.23 12.92 3.21
CA LYS A 276 13.66 13.04 3.49
C LYS A 276 14.04 12.55 4.89
N ILE A 277 13.21 12.85 5.90
CA ILE A 277 13.39 12.32 7.25
C ILE A 277 13.17 10.81 7.27
N GLN A 278 12.18 10.29 6.54
CA GLN A 278 11.90 8.85 6.47
C GLN A 278 13.03 8.07 5.79
N GLU A 279 13.59 8.59 4.69
CA GLU A 279 14.77 8.01 4.03
C GLU A 279 15.97 7.96 4.99
N ALA A 280 16.22 9.06 5.71
CA ALA A 280 17.31 9.15 6.68
C ALA A 280 17.09 8.32 7.96
N ARG A 281 15.84 7.96 8.27
CA ARG A 281 15.50 7.29 9.54
C ARG A 281 15.92 5.83 9.61
N GLU A 282 16.46 5.22 8.56
CA GLU A 282 17.04 3.84 8.50
C GLU A 282 16.71 2.95 9.71
N VAL A 283 15.43 2.65 9.95
CA VAL A 283 15.02 1.90 11.15
C VAL A 283 15.15 0.41 10.85
N PRO A 284 15.76 -0.41 11.74
CA PRO A 284 15.62 -1.85 11.69
C PRO A 284 14.12 -2.20 11.72
N THR A 285 13.58 -2.71 10.61
CA THR A 285 12.13 -2.81 10.42
C THR A 285 11.48 -3.88 11.31
N ALA A 286 12.24 -4.89 11.75
CA ALA A 286 11.80 -5.86 12.75
C ALA A 286 12.72 -5.85 13.98
N GLU A 287 12.15 -5.46 15.12
CA GLU A 287 12.81 -5.52 16.42
C GLU A 287 12.86 -6.98 16.91
N VAL A 288 14.07 -7.45 17.22
CA VAL A 288 14.28 -8.83 17.66
C VAL A 288 13.93 -8.93 19.14
N LEU A 289 12.77 -9.52 19.46
CA LEU A 289 12.34 -9.72 20.84
C LEU A 289 13.21 -10.75 21.57
N ASP A 290 13.47 -11.89 20.93
CA ASP A 290 14.34 -12.93 21.46
C ASP A 290 15.24 -13.48 20.34
N SER A 291 16.52 -13.65 20.66
CA SER A 291 17.52 -14.11 19.71
C SER A 291 17.60 -15.62 19.69
N ALA A 292 17.84 -16.22 18.54
CA ALA A 292 17.98 -17.68 18.42
C ALA A 292 19.16 -18.19 19.26
N THR A 293 18.86 -19.01 20.28
CA THR A 293 19.85 -19.68 21.14
C THR A 293 20.07 -21.13 20.72
N VAL A 294 21.21 -21.70 21.12
CA VAL A 294 21.57 -23.09 20.81
C VAL A 294 20.69 -24.04 21.66
N PRO A 295 19.99 -25.00 21.06
CA PRO A 295 19.06 -25.86 21.79
C PRO A 295 19.79 -26.90 22.66
N GLU A 296 19.35 -27.05 23.91
CA GLU A 296 19.88 -28.05 24.85
C GLU A 296 19.31 -29.46 24.65
N LYS A 297 18.07 -29.55 24.15
CA LYS A 297 17.35 -30.82 23.96
C LYS A 297 17.04 -31.07 22.50
N LYS A 298 17.09 -32.36 22.12
CA LYS A 298 16.78 -32.81 20.77
C LYS A 298 15.27 -32.76 20.50
N SER A 299 14.87 -32.18 19.36
CA SER A 299 13.46 -32.10 18.95
C SER A 299 12.87 -33.43 18.46
N SER A 300 13.68 -34.28 17.80
CA SER A 300 13.24 -35.59 17.27
C SER A 300 14.43 -36.56 17.08
N PRO A 301 14.25 -37.89 17.04
CA PRO A 301 13.02 -38.65 17.28
C PRO A 301 12.80 -38.96 18.77
N HIS A 302 11.53 -39.00 19.17
CA HIS A 302 11.11 -39.42 20.50
C HIS A 302 11.33 -40.93 20.65
N ARG A 303 12.53 -41.34 21.09
CA ARG A 303 12.94 -42.75 21.19
C ARG A 303 11.94 -43.61 21.97
N LEU A 304 11.26 -43.03 22.96
CA LEU A 304 10.22 -43.70 23.75
C LEU A 304 8.99 -44.08 22.89
N LEU A 305 8.51 -43.18 22.02
CA LEU A 305 7.40 -43.49 21.12
C LEU A 305 7.77 -44.60 20.13
N ILE A 306 9.00 -44.59 19.62
CA ILE A 306 9.50 -45.65 18.73
C ILE A 306 9.60 -46.99 19.48
N MET A 307 10.14 -46.99 20.70
CA MET A 307 10.21 -48.20 21.54
C MET A 307 8.82 -48.76 21.86
N LEU A 308 7.87 -47.89 22.21
CA LEU A 308 6.50 -48.31 22.55
C LEU A 308 5.77 -48.84 21.32
N ALA A 309 5.88 -48.17 20.17
CA ALA A 309 5.31 -48.66 18.92
C ALA A 309 5.92 -50.01 18.51
N GLY A 310 7.24 -50.15 18.59
CA GLY A 310 7.93 -51.41 18.29
C GLY A 310 7.52 -52.54 19.23
N ALA A 311 7.38 -52.28 20.53
CA ALA A 311 6.90 -53.25 21.51
C ALA A 311 5.45 -53.68 21.23
N LEU A 312 4.57 -52.73 20.92
CA LEU A 312 3.17 -53.01 20.55
C LEU A 312 3.07 -53.82 19.27
N SER A 313 3.81 -53.44 18.23
CA SER A 313 3.86 -54.21 16.99
C SER A 313 4.39 -55.62 17.22
N GLY A 314 5.48 -55.77 17.98
CA GLY A 314 6.03 -57.08 18.34
C GLY A 314 5.05 -57.95 19.12
N PHE A 315 4.32 -57.37 20.05
CA PHE A 315 3.28 -58.07 20.82
C PHE A 315 2.13 -58.54 19.92
N VAL A 316 1.65 -57.70 19.00
CA VAL A 316 0.60 -58.07 18.03
C VAL A 316 1.07 -59.19 17.10
N PHE A 317 2.31 -59.13 16.60
CA PHE A 317 2.88 -60.20 15.78
C PHE A 317 3.01 -61.52 16.56
N ALA A 318 3.52 -61.47 17.79
CA ALA A 318 3.64 -62.66 18.62
C ALA A 318 2.28 -63.27 18.95
N TRP A 319 1.28 -62.43 19.26
CA TRP A 319 -0.08 -62.87 19.54
C TRP A 319 -0.74 -63.48 18.29
N GLY A 320 -0.62 -62.83 17.13
CA GLY A 320 -1.12 -63.35 15.87
C GLY A 320 -0.47 -64.67 15.46
N TYR A 321 0.85 -64.80 15.66
CA TYR A 321 1.58 -66.05 15.43
C TYR A 321 1.09 -67.16 16.36
N LEU A 322 0.91 -66.87 17.65
CA LEU A 322 0.42 -67.84 18.63
C LEU A 322 -1.00 -68.31 18.27
N VAL A 323 -1.92 -67.38 17.98
CA VAL A 323 -3.29 -67.71 17.58
C VAL A 323 -3.30 -68.51 16.28
N GLY A 324 -2.54 -68.08 15.28
CA GLY A 324 -2.39 -68.82 14.01
C GLY A 324 -1.86 -70.23 14.22
N ARG A 325 -0.89 -70.41 15.11
CA ARG A 325 -0.35 -71.72 15.48
C ARG A 325 -1.37 -72.59 16.21
N VAL A 326 -2.10 -72.04 17.18
CA VAL A 326 -3.13 -72.78 17.92
C VAL A 326 -4.26 -73.21 16.99
N ILE A 327 -4.69 -72.34 16.07
CA ILE A 327 -5.67 -72.68 15.04
C ILE A 327 -5.10 -73.78 14.13
N TRP A 328 -3.84 -73.70 13.71
CA TRP A 328 -3.19 -74.72 12.89
C TRP A 328 -3.14 -76.10 13.55
N GLU A 329 -2.82 -76.15 14.85
CA GLU A 329 -2.74 -77.39 15.62
C GLU A 329 -4.12 -78.01 15.93
N HIS A 330 -5.18 -77.19 16.01
CA HIS A 330 -6.55 -77.65 16.27
C HIS A 330 -7.41 -77.87 15.00
N MET A 331 -6.88 -77.55 13.81
CA MET A 331 -7.55 -77.87 12.55
C MET A 331 -7.36 -79.36 12.22
N ASP A 332 -8.49 -80.06 12.07
CA ASP A 332 -8.58 -81.47 11.69
C ASP A 332 -7.88 -81.72 10.34
N ASP A 333 -7.25 -82.88 10.16
CA ASP A 333 -6.40 -83.16 8.99
C ASP A 333 -7.14 -83.22 7.64
N GLY A 334 -8.49 -83.12 7.67
CA GLY A 334 -9.36 -83.03 6.50
C GLY A 334 -9.86 -81.62 6.14
N ASP A 335 -9.46 -80.56 6.85
CA ASP A 335 -9.96 -79.20 6.61
C ASP A 335 -9.36 -78.59 5.32
N PRO A 336 -10.17 -78.16 4.32
CA PRO A 336 -9.70 -77.65 3.03
C PRO A 336 -8.68 -76.51 3.12
N ARG A 337 -8.68 -75.74 4.22
CA ARG A 337 -7.77 -74.62 4.45
C ARG A 337 -6.35 -75.05 4.79
N LYS A 338 -6.19 -76.16 5.51
CA LYS A 338 -4.89 -76.71 5.91
C LYS A 338 -4.19 -77.36 4.72
N VAL A 339 -4.94 -78.14 3.93
CA VAL A 339 -4.46 -78.77 2.68
C VAL A 339 -4.04 -77.72 1.65
N LEU A 340 -4.84 -76.67 1.45
CA LEU A 340 -4.48 -75.58 0.52
C LEU A 340 -3.25 -74.80 1.01
N ALA A 341 -3.10 -74.59 2.32
CA ALA A 341 -1.92 -73.92 2.88
C ALA A 341 -0.65 -74.78 2.75
N GLU A 342 -0.73 -76.10 2.94
CA GLU A 342 0.38 -77.03 2.71
C GLU A 342 0.73 -77.17 1.22
N GLU A 343 -0.26 -77.17 0.33
CA GLU A 343 -0.05 -77.21 -1.12
C GLU A 343 0.58 -75.89 -1.62
N VAL A 344 0.15 -74.75 -1.10
CA VAL A 344 0.78 -73.46 -1.40
C VAL A 344 2.19 -73.38 -0.82
N LEU A 345 2.42 -73.84 0.42
CA LEU A 345 3.76 -73.85 1.03
C LEU A 345 4.72 -74.75 0.25
N SER A 346 4.30 -75.96 -0.10
CA SER A 346 5.13 -76.87 -0.90
C SER A 346 5.36 -76.36 -2.33
N THR A 347 4.37 -75.70 -2.94
CA THR A 347 4.52 -75.05 -4.26
C THR A 347 5.48 -73.87 -4.19
N VAL A 348 5.40 -73.06 -3.12
CA VAL A 348 6.30 -71.93 -2.88
C VAL A 348 7.71 -72.42 -2.54
N GLU A 349 7.88 -73.49 -1.76
CA GLU A 349 9.17 -74.12 -1.47
C GLU A 349 9.80 -74.71 -2.74
N ALA A 350 9.03 -75.44 -3.55
CA ALA A 350 9.49 -75.95 -4.83
C ALA A 350 9.88 -74.82 -5.80
N TRP A 351 9.16 -73.68 -5.77
CA TRP A 351 9.49 -72.48 -6.54
C TRP A 351 10.72 -71.74 -5.99
N THR A 352 10.90 -71.69 -4.67
CA THR A 352 12.08 -71.07 -4.04
C THR A 352 13.35 -71.90 -4.16
N GLU A 353 13.25 -73.23 -4.26
CA GLU A 353 14.39 -74.09 -4.60
C GLU A 353 14.78 -74.00 -6.08
N ARG A 354 13.79 -73.75 -6.96
CA ARG A 354 14.01 -73.59 -8.39
C ARG A 354 14.58 -72.21 -8.74
N THR A 355 14.37 -71.18 -7.92
CA THR A 355 14.97 -69.85 -8.09
C THR A 355 16.37 -69.78 -7.47
N SER A 356 17.34 -69.30 -8.26
CA SER A 356 18.80 -69.29 -7.95
C SER A 356 19.23 -68.50 -6.71
N PHE A 357 18.28 -67.89 -5.99
CA PHE A 357 18.51 -67.00 -4.86
C PHE A 357 19.08 -67.74 -3.63
N ARG A 358 18.57 -68.94 -3.31
CA ARG A 358 19.05 -69.72 -2.16
C ARG A 358 20.47 -70.29 -2.35
N ARG A 359 20.88 -70.59 -3.60
CA ARG A 359 22.27 -71.03 -3.89
C ARG A 359 23.27 -69.91 -3.65
N LYS A 360 22.96 -68.66 -4.07
CA LYS A 360 23.84 -67.51 -3.85
C LYS A 360 24.00 -67.17 -2.35
N LEU A 361 22.95 -67.30 -1.55
CA LEU A 361 23.00 -67.06 -0.10
C LEU A 361 23.84 -68.10 0.66
N LYS A 362 23.74 -69.40 0.33
CA LYS A 362 24.58 -70.43 0.96
C LYS A 362 26.07 -70.26 0.61
N THR A 363 26.41 -69.91 -0.63
CA THR A 363 27.81 -69.58 -0.99
C THR A 363 28.30 -68.27 -0.36
N GLY A 364 27.42 -67.30 -0.14
CA GLY A 364 27.76 -66.05 0.56
C GLY A 364 28.10 -66.28 2.03
N PHE A 365 27.33 -67.13 2.72
CA PHE A 365 27.57 -67.46 4.13
C PHE A 365 28.84 -68.31 4.32
N GLN A 366 29.15 -69.24 3.40
CA GLN A 366 30.42 -69.98 3.44
C GLN A 366 31.65 -69.10 3.23
N ARG A 367 31.58 -68.04 2.41
CA ARG A 367 32.69 -67.08 2.25
C ARG A 367 32.92 -66.23 3.48
N ILE A 368 31.87 -65.84 4.20
CA ILE A 368 31.97 -65.07 5.45
C ILE A 368 32.58 -65.94 6.57
N SER A 369 32.23 -67.23 6.63
CA SER A 369 32.77 -68.14 7.63
C SER A 369 34.26 -68.50 7.42
N ILE A 370 34.78 -68.43 6.19
CA ILE A 370 36.22 -68.63 5.91
C ILE A 370 37.02 -67.37 6.23
N CYS A 371 36.49 -66.17 5.93
CA CYS A 371 37.16 -64.91 6.32
C CYS A 371 37.26 -64.68 7.84
N LEU A 372 36.38 -65.29 8.64
CA LEU A 372 36.41 -65.19 10.10
C LEU A 372 37.37 -66.18 10.78
N LEU A 373 37.92 -67.15 10.04
CA LEU A 373 38.93 -68.10 10.56
C LEU A 373 40.38 -67.72 10.22
N ASP A 374 40.59 -66.71 9.36
CA ASP A 374 41.92 -66.21 8.94
C ASP A 374 42.22 -64.77 9.45
N LEU A 375 41.57 -64.33 10.54
CA LEU A 375 41.76 -63.01 11.18
C LEU A 375 42.17 -63.13 12.65
#